data_AF-A0A6G2DAP9-F1
#
_entry.id   AF-A0A6G2DAP9-F1
#
_cell.length_a   1.000
_cell.length_b   1.000
_cell.length_c   1.000
_cell.angle_alpha   90.00
_cell.angle_beta   90.00
_cell.angle_gamma   90.00
#
_symmetry.space_group_name_H-M   'P 1'
#
loop_
_entity.id
_entity.type
_entity.pdbx_description
1 polymer ?
#
loop_
_entity_poly.entity_id
_entity_poly.type
_entity_poly.pdbx_seq_one_letter_code
_entity_poly.pdbx_strand_id
1 'polypeptide(L)'
;MKKYFIGGLGSNAYHSKDFLQELDSQVYFLNPYEKHLRDETELKSWFKNEIVEEESICLIGHSLGGDLARYFASEFEEVKKLILLDGGYLDLDKILPMDTELEETKNYIKSQIVSDLALLISKEKSEAKHWSENMEKAVRQSYHWNVEYNRYELAINYENIEAILRLRRKIQAFKREVGDT
;
A
#
# COMPACT_ATOMS: atom_id res chain seq x y z
N MET A 1 1.25 -10.35 20.38
CA MET A 1 0.79 -9.19 19.58
C MET A 1 1.02 -9.53 18.12
N LYS A 2 -0.05 -9.71 17.35
CA LYS A 2 0.07 -9.95 15.90
C LYS A 2 0.59 -8.70 15.20
N LYS A 3 1.32 -8.89 14.11
CA LYS A 3 1.86 -7.80 13.30
C LYS A 3 1.17 -7.81 11.94
N TYR A 4 0.73 -6.64 11.50
CA TYR A 4 0.12 -6.43 10.19
C TYR A 4 0.96 -5.44 9.39
N PHE A 5 1.07 -5.65 8.08
CA PHE A 5 1.80 -4.79 7.17
C PHE A 5 0.90 -4.28 6.05
N ILE A 6 0.87 -2.97 5.85
CA ILE A 6 0.21 -2.32 4.72
C ILE A 6 1.28 -1.74 3.80
N GLY A 7 1.37 -2.25 2.58
CA GLY A 7 2.33 -1.79 1.58
C GLY A 7 2.00 -0.43 0.97
N GLY A 8 2.86 0.04 0.07
CA GLY A 8 2.57 1.22 -0.74
C GLY A 8 1.63 0.91 -1.91
N LEU A 9 1.30 1.93 -2.70
CA LEU A 9 0.47 1.77 -3.90
C LEU A 9 1.02 0.68 -4.83
N GLY A 10 0.18 -0.26 -5.25
CA GLY A 10 0.58 -1.36 -6.15
C GLY A 10 1.49 -2.42 -5.52
N SER A 11 1.76 -2.33 -4.22
CA SER A 11 2.56 -3.32 -3.50
C SER A 11 1.79 -4.63 -3.33
N ASN A 12 2.54 -5.73 -3.33
CA ASN A 12 2.06 -7.07 -3.01
C ASN A 12 2.91 -7.67 -1.88
N ALA A 13 2.48 -8.82 -1.36
CA ALA A 13 3.09 -9.45 -0.18
C ALA A 13 4.57 -9.80 -0.32
N TYR A 14 5.13 -9.86 -1.54
CA TYR A 14 6.54 -10.14 -1.76
C TYR A 14 7.44 -8.90 -1.63
N HIS A 15 6.92 -7.69 -1.84
CA HIS A 15 7.73 -6.46 -1.76
C HIS A 15 8.35 -6.24 -0.39
N SER A 16 7.63 -6.61 0.68
CA SER A 16 8.12 -6.48 2.05
C SER A 16 8.68 -7.77 2.62
N LYS A 17 8.66 -8.87 1.86
CA LYS A 17 8.89 -10.20 2.43
C LYS A 17 10.28 -10.39 3.01
N ASP A 18 11.32 -9.89 2.35
CA ASP A 18 12.69 -9.95 2.90
C ASP A 18 12.77 -9.20 4.23
N PHE A 19 12.28 -7.96 4.27
CA PHE A 19 12.23 -7.16 5.49
C PHE A 19 11.44 -7.86 6.62
N LEU A 20 10.30 -8.45 6.30
CA LEU A 20 9.46 -9.13 7.29
C LEU A 20 10.07 -10.44 7.78
N GLN A 21 10.84 -11.14 6.95
CA GLN A 21 11.60 -12.33 7.34
C GLN A 21 12.75 -11.98 8.30
N GLU A 22 13.44 -10.87 8.07
CA GLU A 22 14.49 -10.38 8.99
C GLU A 22 13.95 -9.93 10.35
N LEU A 23 12.67 -9.56 10.44
CA LEU A 23 12.00 -9.26 11.73
C LEU A 23 11.71 -10.52 12.57
N ASP A 24 12.01 -11.71 12.06
CA ASP A 24 11.77 -13.03 12.66
C ASP A 24 10.39 -13.15 13.33
N SER A 25 9.36 -12.69 12.61
CA SER A 25 8.00 -12.70 13.12
C SER A 25 6.99 -12.91 12.01
N GLN A 26 5.92 -13.64 12.32
CA GLN A 26 4.79 -13.75 11.42
C GLN A 26 4.11 -12.39 11.28
N VAL A 27 4.15 -11.83 10.07
CA VAL A 27 3.49 -10.57 9.72
C VAL A 27 2.48 -10.83 8.62
N TYR A 28 1.26 -10.36 8.82
CA TYR A 28 0.15 -10.53 7.88
C TYR A 28 0.11 -9.33 6.93
N PHE A 29 0.17 -9.59 5.63
CA PHE A 29 0.07 -8.55 4.61
C PHE A 29 -1.40 -8.17 4.37
N LEU A 30 -1.70 -6.88 4.48
CA LEU A 30 -3.02 -6.32 4.18
C LEU A 30 -2.95 -5.54 2.88
N ASN A 31 -3.86 -5.85 1.95
CA ASN A 31 -3.92 -5.20 0.64
C ASN A 31 -5.26 -4.45 0.42
N PRO A 32 -5.39 -3.21 0.90
CA PRO A 32 -6.61 -2.43 0.70
C PRO A 32 -6.87 -2.10 -0.78
N TYR A 33 -5.84 -2.18 -1.64
CA TYR A 33 -5.90 -1.77 -3.05
C TYR A 33 -6.67 -2.74 -3.95
N GLU A 34 -6.88 -3.98 -3.49
CA GLU A 34 -7.68 -4.98 -4.21
C GLU A 34 -9.18 -4.81 -4.02
N LYS A 35 -9.59 -3.92 -3.10
CA LYS A 35 -10.99 -3.69 -2.76
C LYS A 35 -11.45 -2.32 -3.25
N HIS A 36 -12.70 -2.26 -3.72
CA HIS A 36 -13.34 -1.00 -4.04
C HIS A 36 -13.93 -0.38 -2.77
N LEU A 37 -13.11 0.32 -1.99
CA LEU A 37 -13.50 0.95 -0.73
C LEU A 37 -13.96 2.38 -1.00
N ARG A 38 -15.28 2.62 -0.93
CA ARG A 38 -15.93 3.85 -1.42
C ARG A 38 -15.90 4.99 -0.40
N ASP A 39 -15.95 4.65 0.87
CA ASP A 39 -16.05 5.61 1.97
C ASP A 39 -15.28 5.14 3.22
N GLU A 40 -15.22 6.02 4.21
CA GLU A 40 -14.55 5.77 5.49
C GLU A 40 -15.17 4.59 6.27
N THR A 41 -16.48 4.40 6.17
CA THR A 41 -17.20 3.32 6.87
C THR A 41 -16.78 1.97 6.31
N GLU A 42 -16.71 1.86 4.98
CA GLU A 42 -16.23 0.64 4.31
C GLU A 42 -14.76 0.35 4.64
N LEU A 43 -13.91 1.39 4.64
CA LEU A 43 -12.50 1.25 4.99
C LEU A 43 -12.32 0.74 6.43
N LYS A 44 -13.07 1.31 7.40
CA LYS A 44 -13.07 0.86 8.80
C LYS A 44 -13.58 -0.56 8.95
N SER A 45 -14.71 -0.87 8.30
CA SER A 45 -15.31 -2.21 8.34
C SER A 45 -14.37 -3.26 7.78
N TRP A 46 -13.75 -2.96 6.62
CA TRP A 46 -12.73 -3.82 6.04
C TRP A 46 -11.58 -4.06 7.01
N PHE A 47 -10.95 -3.02 7.54
CA PHE A 47 -9.81 -3.18 8.45
C PHE A 47 -10.19 -3.97 9.70
N LYS A 48 -11.35 -3.66 10.31
CA LYS A 48 -11.84 -4.38 11.49
C LYS A 48 -12.04 -5.87 11.22
N ASN A 49 -12.48 -6.23 10.01
CA ASN A 49 -12.65 -7.62 9.58
C ASN A 49 -11.29 -8.34 9.37
N GLU A 50 -10.24 -7.62 8.97
CA GLU A 50 -8.89 -8.20 8.82
C GLU A 50 -8.21 -8.50 10.17
N ILE A 51 -8.62 -7.80 11.24
CA ILE A 51 -8.04 -7.92 12.58
C ILE A 51 -9.02 -8.56 13.60
N VAL A 52 -10.02 -9.30 13.11
CA VAL A 52 -11.04 -9.95 13.95
C VAL A 52 -10.38 -10.77 15.06
N GLU A 53 -10.97 -10.70 16.26
CA GLU A 53 -10.53 -11.38 17.48
C GLU A 53 -9.20 -10.88 18.09
N GLU A 54 -8.56 -9.86 17.53
CA GLU A 54 -7.34 -9.30 18.10
C GLU A 54 -7.62 -8.20 19.14
N GLU A 55 -7.13 -8.40 20.37
CA GLU A 55 -7.17 -7.36 21.42
C GLU A 55 -5.96 -6.40 21.33
N SER A 56 -4.87 -6.83 20.69
CA SER A 56 -3.64 -6.04 20.58
C SER A 56 -2.79 -6.40 19.36
N ILE A 57 -2.58 -5.42 18.49
CA ILE A 57 -1.81 -5.54 17.27
C ILE A 57 -0.71 -4.48 17.15
N CYS A 58 0.30 -4.80 16.34
CA CYS A 58 1.28 -3.87 15.81
C CYS A 58 1.01 -3.67 14.33
N LEU A 59 0.86 -2.41 13.90
CA LEU A 59 0.63 -2.06 12.52
C LEU A 59 1.89 -1.42 11.93
N ILE A 60 2.32 -1.92 10.77
CA ILE A 60 3.45 -1.44 10.01
C ILE A 60 2.93 -0.90 8.69
N GLY A 61 3.22 0.35 8.34
CA GLY A 61 2.75 0.95 7.10
C GLY A 61 3.91 1.54 6.30
N HIS A 62 3.94 1.28 4.99
CA HIS A 62 4.93 1.86 4.08
C HIS A 62 4.28 2.80 3.07
N SER A 63 4.85 4.00 2.86
CA SER A 63 4.37 4.98 1.89
C SER A 63 2.86 5.26 2.06
N LEU A 64 2.03 5.05 1.04
CA LEU A 64 0.56 5.12 1.11
C LEU A 64 -0.03 4.26 2.24
N GLY A 65 0.50 3.07 2.48
CA GLY A 65 0.11 2.22 3.59
C GLY A 65 0.45 2.80 4.96
N GLY A 66 1.45 3.69 5.03
CA GLY A 66 1.78 4.47 6.22
C GLY A 66 0.68 5.48 6.59
N ASP A 67 0.11 6.15 5.59
CA ASP A 67 -1.03 7.07 5.80
C ASP A 67 -2.25 6.33 6.35
N LEU A 68 -2.57 5.17 5.75
CA LEU A 68 -3.65 4.30 6.22
C LEU A 68 -3.37 3.74 7.62
N ALA A 69 -2.15 3.26 7.86
CA ALA A 69 -1.76 2.68 9.15
C ALA A 69 -1.84 3.71 10.28
N ARG A 70 -1.40 4.94 10.05
CA ARG A 70 -1.55 6.01 11.03
C ARG A 70 -3.01 6.33 11.32
N TYR A 71 -3.83 6.40 10.28
CA TYR A 71 -5.25 6.60 10.44
C TYR A 71 -5.90 5.46 11.25
N PHE A 72 -5.64 4.21 10.91
CA PHE A 72 -6.16 3.08 11.70
C PHE A 72 -5.69 3.12 13.15
N ALA A 73 -4.45 3.52 13.42
CA ALA A 73 -3.96 3.71 14.77
C ALA A 73 -4.70 4.80 15.56
N SER A 74 -5.31 5.79 14.90
CA SER A 74 -6.15 6.81 15.57
C SER A 74 -7.60 6.38 15.77
N GLU A 75 -8.06 5.35 15.06
CA GLU A 75 -9.46 4.89 15.10
C GLU A 75 -9.66 3.61 15.93
N PHE A 76 -8.64 2.76 16.00
CA PHE A 76 -8.74 1.41 16.54
C PHE A 76 -7.84 1.24 17.75
N GLU A 77 -8.44 1.10 18.92
CA GLU A 77 -7.71 0.90 20.19
C GLU A 77 -6.86 -0.37 20.18
N GLU A 78 -7.18 -1.36 19.34
CA GLU A 78 -6.42 -2.59 19.15
C GLU A 78 -4.99 -2.30 18.67
N VAL A 79 -4.75 -1.18 17.97
CA VAL A 79 -3.44 -0.79 17.47
C VAL A 79 -2.60 -0.20 18.62
N LYS A 80 -1.83 -1.07 19.29
CA LYS A 80 -0.97 -0.67 20.43
C LYS A 80 0.43 -0.22 20.01
N LYS A 81 0.85 -0.55 18.79
CA LYS A 81 2.16 -0.15 18.23
C LYS A 81 2.00 0.21 16.75
N LEU A 82 2.59 1.34 16.35
CA LEU A 82 2.62 1.80 14.97
C LEU A 82 4.08 1.97 14.53
N ILE A 83 4.43 1.42 13.37
CA ILE A 83 5.72 1.61 12.71
C ILE A 83 5.45 2.20 11.33
N LEU A 84 6.03 3.36 11.05
CA LEU A 84 5.91 4.06 9.78
C LEU A 84 7.22 3.97 9.00
N LEU A 85 7.14 3.47 7.76
CA LEU A 85 8.26 3.35 6.85
C LEU A 85 8.02 4.32 5.70
N ASP A 86 8.71 5.46 5.71
CA ASP A 86 8.67 6.46 4.62
C ASP A 86 7.24 6.88 4.21
N GLY A 87 6.37 7.15 5.19
CA GLY A 87 4.97 7.55 4.96
C GLY A 87 4.23 7.85 6.27
N GLY A 88 2.99 8.32 6.19
CA GLY A 88 2.13 8.53 7.35
C GLY A 88 2.28 9.89 8.05
N TYR A 89 3.00 10.87 7.50
CA TYR A 89 3.22 12.15 8.20
C TYR A 89 3.15 13.39 7.30
N LEU A 90 2.94 13.22 6.00
CA LEU A 90 2.93 14.33 5.05
C LEU A 90 1.56 15.00 5.00
N ASP A 91 1.55 16.33 5.02
CA ASP A 91 0.36 17.12 4.72
C ASP A 91 0.21 17.27 3.22
N LEU A 92 -0.44 16.28 2.62
CA LEU A 92 -0.49 16.14 1.18
C LEU A 92 -1.24 17.28 0.51
N ASP A 93 -2.16 17.95 1.22
CA ASP A 93 -2.91 19.08 0.65
C ASP A 93 -2.02 20.31 0.46
N LYS A 94 -0.89 20.38 1.18
CA LYS A 94 0.14 21.41 0.99
C LYS A 94 1.20 21.03 -0.04
N ILE A 95 1.34 19.75 -0.35
CA ILE A 95 2.44 19.22 -1.16
C ILE A 95 2.00 18.96 -2.60
N LEU A 96 0.84 18.32 -2.79
CA LEU A 96 0.38 17.84 -4.08
C LEU A 96 -1.15 17.97 -4.19
N PRO A 97 -1.69 18.78 -5.12
CA PRO A 97 -3.13 18.85 -5.34
C PRO A 97 -3.72 17.48 -5.72
N MET A 98 -4.97 17.22 -5.32
CA MET A 98 -5.65 15.95 -5.59
C MET A 98 -5.69 15.62 -7.09
N ASP A 99 -6.09 16.58 -7.92
CA ASP A 99 -6.24 16.33 -9.36
C ASP A 99 -4.90 15.97 -10.00
N THR A 100 -3.82 16.62 -9.57
CA THR A 100 -2.45 16.30 -9.99
C THR A 100 -2.05 14.90 -9.55
N GLU A 101 -2.31 14.52 -8.29
CA GLU A 101 -2.00 13.17 -7.80
C GLU A 101 -2.73 12.07 -8.60
N LEU A 102 -4.00 12.28 -8.92
CA LEU A 102 -4.79 11.33 -9.70
C LEU A 102 -4.28 11.23 -11.14
N GLU A 103 -3.95 12.35 -11.76
CA GLU A 103 -3.40 12.39 -13.12
C GLU A 103 -2.02 11.71 -13.17
N GLU A 104 -1.11 12.05 -12.26
CA GLU A 104 0.22 11.44 -12.17
C GLU A 104 0.13 9.94 -11.91
N THR A 105 -0.76 9.50 -11.01
CA THR A 105 -0.98 8.07 -10.75
C THR A 105 -1.48 7.37 -12.01
N LYS A 106 -2.45 7.95 -12.73
CA LYS A 106 -2.98 7.39 -13.97
C LYS A 106 -1.91 7.30 -15.05
N ASN A 107 -1.07 8.33 -15.17
CA ASN A 107 0.04 8.37 -16.12
C ASN A 107 1.12 7.35 -15.77
N TYR A 108 1.43 7.20 -14.48
CA TYR A 108 2.33 6.16 -13.99
C TYR A 108 1.82 4.78 -14.40
N ILE A 109 0.56 4.44 -14.09
CA ILE A 109 0.00 3.12 -14.43
C ILE A 109 0.06 2.85 -15.94
N LYS A 110 -0.26 3.85 -16.77
CA LYS A 110 -0.15 3.74 -18.23
C LYS A 110 1.31 3.60 -18.72
N SER A 111 2.29 4.12 -17.99
CA SER A 111 3.71 3.98 -18.32
C SER A 111 4.26 2.59 -18.01
N GLN A 112 3.59 1.83 -17.14
CA GLN A 112 4.00 0.50 -16.70
C GLN A 112 3.42 -0.61 -17.61
N ILE A 113 3.47 -0.39 -18.92
CA ILE A 113 3.07 -1.38 -19.93
C ILE A 113 4.34 -1.90 -20.60
N VAL A 114 4.56 -3.21 -20.55
CA VAL A 114 5.78 -3.84 -21.08
C VAL A 114 5.46 -5.03 -21.97
N SER A 115 6.26 -5.26 -23.02
CA SER A 115 6.08 -6.41 -23.91
C SER A 115 6.76 -7.68 -23.39
N ASP A 116 7.79 -7.54 -22.55
CA ASP A 116 8.60 -8.64 -22.04
C ASP A 116 8.90 -8.45 -20.55
N LEU A 117 8.29 -9.30 -19.72
CA LEU A 117 8.47 -9.30 -18.27
C LEU A 117 9.89 -9.74 -17.85
N ALA A 118 10.55 -10.61 -18.62
CA ALA A 118 11.91 -11.03 -18.31
C ALA A 118 12.91 -9.88 -18.53
N LEU A 119 12.69 -9.05 -19.56
CA LEU A 119 13.47 -7.85 -19.79
C LEU A 119 13.29 -6.83 -18.66
N LEU A 120 12.06 -6.62 -18.20
CA LEU A 120 11.78 -5.75 -17.05
C LEU A 120 12.51 -6.22 -15.80
N ILE A 121 12.40 -7.51 -15.46
CA ILE A 121 13.09 -8.13 -14.32
C ILE A 121 14.60 -7.98 -14.44
N SER A 122 15.17 -8.21 -15.63
CA SER A 122 16.60 -8.04 -15.87
C SER A 122 17.05 -6.59 -15.67
N LYS A 123 16.23 -5.62 -16.09
CA LYS A 123 16.50 -4.19 -15.90
C LYS A 123 16.49 -3.84 -14.42
N GLU A 124 15.41 -4.16 -13.70
CA GLU A 124 15.30 -3.87 -12.27
C GLU A 124 16.43 -4.52 -11.46
N LYS A 125 16.78 -5.77 -11.80
CA LYS A 125 17.91 -6.48 -11.20
C LYS A 125 19.25 -5.78 -11.44
N SER A 126 19.45 -5.15 -12.60
CA SER A 126 20.68 -4.43 -12.91
C SER A 126 20.79 -3.07 -12.20
N GLU A 127 19.65 -2.45 -11.86
CA GLU A 127 19.58 -1.15 -11.18
C GLU A 127 19.56 -1.30 -9.65
N ALA A 128 19.20 -2.48 -9.14
CA ALA A 128 19.11 -2.75 -7.72
C ALA A 128 20.48 -3.07 -7.08
N LYS A 129 20.74 -2.48 -5.90
CA LYS A 129 21.93 -2.83 -5.07
C LYS A 129 21.88 -4.25 -4.52
N HIS A 130 20.68 -4.78 -4.35
CA HIS A 130 20.39 -6.13 -3.87
C HIS A 130 19.23 -6.69 -4.67
N TRP A 131 19.24 -8.00 -4.94
CA TRP A 131 18.17 -8.69 -5.65
C TRP A 131 17.90 -10.06 -5.04
N SER A 132 16.76 -10.18 -4.38
CA SER A 132 16.30 -11.45 -3.80
C SER A 132 15.33 -12.16 -4.72
N GLU A 133 15.05 -13.44 -4.43
CA GLU A 133 13.96 -14.16 -5.09
C GLU A 133 12.59 -13.54 -4.79
N ASN A 134 12.41 -12.93 -3.62
CA ASN A 134 11.16 -12.28 -3.26
C ASN A 134 10.94 -11.02 -4.10
N MET A 135 12.00 -10.24 -4.37
CA MET A 135 11.91 -9.09 -5.29
C MET A 135 11.47 -9.51 -6.69
N GLU A 136 12.03 -10.59 -7.23
CA GLU A 136 11.58 -11.09 -8.54
C GLU A 136 10.12 -11.56 -8.51
N LYS A 137 9.70 -12.28 -7.47
CA LYS A 137 8.29 -12.68 -7.28
C LYS A 137 7.36 -11.48 -7.16
N ALA A 138 7.82 -10.41 -6.50
CA ALA A 138 7.08 -9.17 -6.38
C ALA A 138 6.79 -8.57 -7.76
N VAL A 139 7.82 -8.43 -8.62
CA VAL A 139 7.65 -7.93 -10.00
C VAL A 139 6.69 -8.84 -10.77
N ARG A 140 6.90 -10.16 -10.74
CA ARG A 140 6.04 -11.10 -11.50
C ARG A 140 4.58 -11.03 -11.07
N GLN A 141 4.30 -10.85 -9.78
CA GLN A 141 2.93 -10.74 -9.28
C GLN A 141 2.31 -9.35 -9.57
N SER A 142 3.12 -8.31 -9.73
CA SER A 142 2.63 -6.97 -10.06
C SER A 142 2.07 -6.85 -11.48
N TYR A 143 2.30 -7.83 -12.36
CA TYR A 143 1.89 -7.77 -13.76
C TYR A 143 0.99 -8.97 -14.14
N HIS A 144 -0.01 -8.71 -15.00
CA HIS A 144 -0.75 -9.76 -15.70
C HIS A 144 -0.51 -9.66 -17.21
N TRP A 145 -0.74 -10.77 -17.92
CA TRP A 145 -0.71 -10.77 -19.37
C TRP A 145 -2.07 -10.36 -19.95
N ASN A 146 -2.08 -9.29 -20.74
CA ASN A 146 -3.25 -8.85 -21.50
C ASN A 146 -3.23 -9.47 -22.90
N VAL A 147 -4.13 -10.43 -23.13
CA VAL A 147 -4.24 -11.18 -24.41
C VAL A 147 -4.73 -10.33 -25.58
N GLU A 148 -5.54 -9.31 -25.31
CA GLU A 148 -6.12 -8.43 -26.34
C GLU A 148 -5.04 -7.55 -26.98
N TYR A 149 -4.14 -7.03 -26.14
CA TYR A 149 -3.07 -6.12 -26.57
C TYR A 149 -1.69 -6.76 -26.66
N ASN A 150 -1.57 -8.06 -26.37
CA ASN A 150 -0.33 -8.83 -26.41
C ASN A 150 0.81 -8.15 -25.63
N ARG A 151 0.53 -7.78 -24.38
CA ARG A 151 1.46 -7.06 -23.50
C ARG A 151 1.18 -7.35 -22.03
N TYR A 152 2.15 -7.08 -21.17
CA TYR A 152 1.98 -7.08 -19.72
C TYR A 152 1.53 -5.70 -19.24
N GLU A 153 0.59 -5.72 -18.30
CA GLU A 153 0.04 -4.53 -17.64
C GLU A 153 0.06 -4.76 -16.13
N LEU A 154 0.14 -3.69 -15.33
CA LEU A 154 0.07 -3.84 -13.89
C LEU A 154 -1.28 -4.47 -13.47
N ALA A 155 -1.22 -5.42 -12.55
CA ALA A 155 -2.36 -6.11 -11.96
C ALA A 155 -3.05 -5.26 -10.87
N ILE A 156 -3.47 -4.06 -11.25
CA ILE A 156 -4.14 -3.08 -10.39
C ILE A 156 -5.41 -2.56 -11.06
N ASN A 157 -6.44 -2.36 -10.25
CA ASN A 157 -7.68 -1.74 -10.69
C ASN A 157 -7.61 -0.24 -10.38
N TYR A 158 -7.61 0.59 -11.43
CA TYR A 158 -7.51 2.04 -11.28
C TYR A 158 -8.67 2.65 -10.47
N GLU A 159 -9.89 2.14 -10.56
CA GLU A 159 -11.03 2.64 -9.81
C GLU A 159 -10.85 2.43 -8.30
N ASN A 160 -10.28 1.28 -7.90
CA ASN A 160 -9.93 1.02 -6.50
C ASN A 160 -8.83 1.96 -6.02
N ILE A 161 -7.81 2.18 -6.85
CA ILE A 161 -6.71 3.10 -6.53
C ILE A 161 -7.23 4.52 -6.36
N GLU A 162 -8.04 5.00 -7.31
CA GLU A 162 -8.63 6.33 -7.24
C GLU A 162 -9.48 6.50 -5.99
N ALA A 163 -10.32 5.51 -5.65
CA ALA A 163 -11.13 5.54 -4.43
C ALA A 163 -10.26 5.66 -3.17
N ILE A 164 -9.18 4.88 -3.07
CA ILE A 164 -8.26 4.93 -1.92
C ILE A 164 -7.49 6.25 -1.84
N LEU A 165 -7.01 6.79 -2.96
CA LEU A 165 -6.33 8.10 -2.98
C LEU A 165 -7.29 9.21 -2.52
N ARG A 166 -8.55 9.16 -2.96
CA ARG A 166 -9.59 10.08 -2.50
C ARG A 166 -9.88 9.93 -1.02
N LEU A 167 -9.96 8.71 -0.51
CA LEU A 167 -10.13 8.44 0.92
C LEU A 167 -8.98 9.00 1.74
N ARG A 168 -7.74 8.75 1.32
CA ARG A 168 -6.52 9.21 2.00
C ARG A 168 -6.54 10.70 2.31
N ARG A 169 -7.09 11.54 1.43
CA ARG A 169 -7.21 12.99 1.68
C ARG A 169 -8.24 13.34 2.75
N LYS A 170 -9.28 12.53 2.90
CA LYS A 170 -10.34 12.74 3.91
C LYS A 170 -9.89 12.27 5.30
N ILE A 171 -9.17 11.15 5.37
CA ILE A 171 -8.82 10.46 6.62
C ILE A 171 -7.48 10.93 7.23
N GLN A 172 -7.02 12.12 6.88
CA GLN A 172 -5.74 12.66 7.35
C GLN A 172 -5.71 12.82 8.88
N ALA A 173 -5.12 11.84 9.57
CA ALA A 173 -5.11 11.74 11.03
C ALA A 173 -4.45 12.95 11.73
N PHE A 174 -3.57 13.69 11.05
CA PHE A 174 -2.89 14.88 11.60
C PHE A 174 -3.79 16.13 11.64
N LYS A 175 -4.95 16.13 10.97
CA LYS A 175 -5.90 17.24 10.99
C LYS A 175 -6.85 17.22 12.19
N ARG A 176 -6.78 16.19 13.03
CA ARG A 176 -7.45 16.23 14.33
C ARG A 176 -6.68 17.18 15.22
N GLU A 177 -7.36 18.23 15.69
CA GLU A 177 -6.84 19.01 16.80
C GLU A 177 -6.49 18.02 17.92
N VAL A 178 -5.23 18.01 18.33
CA VAL A 178 -4.83 17.32 19.54
C VAL A 178 -5.50 18.12 20.65
N GLY A 179 -6.68 17.67 21.08
CA GLY A 179 -7.35 18.26 22.22
C GLY A 179 -6.39 18.24 23.40
N ASP A 180 -6.42 19.31 24.20
CA ASP A 180 -5.59 19.45 25.40
C ASP A 180 -5.81 18.21 26.29
N THR A 181 -4.87 17.28 26.27
CA THR A 181 -4.77 16.16 27.23
C THR A 181 -4.24 16.66 28.56
#